data_AF-A0A7L8GD42-F1
#
_entry.id   AF-A0A7L8GD42-F1
#
_cell.length_a   1.000
_cell.length_b   1.000
_cell.length_c   1.000
_cell.angle_alpha   90.00
_cell.angle_beta   90.00
_cell.angle_gamma   90.00
#
_symmetry.space_group_name_H-M   'P 1'
#
loop_
_entity.id
_entity.type
_entity.pdbx_description
1 polymer ?
#
loop_
_entity_poly.entity_id
_entity_poly.type
_entity_poly.pdbx_seq_one_letter_code
_entity_poly.pdbx_strand_id
1 'polypeptide(L)'
;ALLLTISLGIFFTLLQMMEYWMASFTLTDSVFGAIFFSTTGMHGIHVIIGTIFMMVCTMRMKKNHFSNSHHTSMELMIWYWHFVDVVWLFLYLTY
;
A
#
# COMPACT_ATOMS: atom_id res chain seq x y z
N ALA A 1 -7.21 15.95 2.48
CA ALA A 1 -6.10 15.18 1.89
C ALA A 1 -6.10 13.71 2.31
N LEU A 2 -5.97 13.36 3.60
CA LEU A 2 -5.89 11.97 4.08
C LEU A 2 -7.03 11.03 3.63
N LEU A 3 -8.27 11.50 3.56
CA LEU A 3 -9.38 10.67 3.04
C LEU A 3 -9.21 10.32 1.55
N LEU A 4 -8.66 11.26 0.76
CA LEU A 4 -8.37 11.03 -0.65
C LEU A 4 -7.23 9.99 -0.79
N THR A 5 -6.17 10.09 0.01
CA THR A 5 -5.05 9.13 -0.04
C THR A 5 -5.50 7.73 0.35
N ILE A 6 -6.39 7.60 1.35
CA ILE A 6 -7.00 6.31 1.70
C ILE A 6 -7.83 5.76 0.53
N SER A 7 -8.66 6.60 -0.10
CA SER A 7 -9.45 6.15 -1.26
C SER A 7 -8.58 5.69 -2.44
N LEU A 8 -7.47 6.38 -2.68
CA LEU A 8 -6.49 6.00 -3.71
C LEU A 8 -5.77 4.71 -3.36
N GLY A 9 -5.41 4.48 -2.10
CA GLY A 9 -4.82 3.22 -1.65
C GLY A 9 -5.76 2.03 -1.81
N ILE A 10 -7.04 2.19 -1.49
CA ILE A 10 -8.07 1.16 -1.74
C ILE A 10 -8.20 0.91 -3.25
N PHE A 11 -8.27 1.99 -4.03
CA PHE A 11 -8.36 1.88 -5.49
C PHE A 11 -7.15 1.14 -6.08
N PHE A 12 -5.94 1.41 -5.61
CA PHE A 12 -4.74 0.69 -5.99
C PHE A 12 -4.85 -0.82 -5.72
N THR A 13 -5.31 -1.23 -4.53
CA THR A 13 -5.48 -2.66 -4.21
C THR A 13 -6.52 -3.36 -5.09
N LEU A 14 -7.58 -2.64 -5.49
CA LEU A 14 -8.58 -3.18 -6.43
C LEU A 14 -7.99 -3.35 -7.84
N LEU A 15 -7.18 -2.40 -8.31
CA LEU A 15 -6.47 -2.52 -9.58
C LEU A 15 -5.48 -3.69 -9.55
N GLN A 16 -4.73 -3.86 -8.46
CA GLN A 16 -3.81 -5.00 -8.31
C GLN A 16 -4.54 -6.34 -8.34
N MET A 17 -5.71 -6.42 -7.72
CA MET A 17 -6.56 -7.62 -7.78
C MET A 17 -7.08 -7.88 -9.19
N MET A 18 -7.46 -6.83 -9.92
CA MET A 18 -7.88 -6.93 -11.32
C MET A 18 -6.74 -7.41 -12.22
N GLU A 19 -5.52 -6.90 -12.02
CA GLU A 19 -4.33 -7.36 -12.73
C GLU A 19 -4.11 -8.86 -12.53
N TYR A 20 -4.20 -9.36 -11.29
CA TYR A 20 -4.06 -10.79 -11.00
C TYR A 20 -5.15 -11.65 -11.62
N TRP A 21 -6.36 -11.12 -11.75
CA TRP A 21 -7.48 -11.86 -12.35
C TRP A 21 -7.40 -11.90 -13.89
N MET A 22 -6.83 -10.87 -14.50
CA MET A 22 -6.66 -10.76 -15.96
C MET A 22 -5.34 -11.35 -16.48
N ALA A 23 -4.41 -11.70 -15.59
CA ALA A 23 -3.12 -12.27 -15.97
C ALA A 23 -3.30 -13.60 -16.73
N SER A 24 -2.51 -13.76 -17.80
CA SER A 24 -2.50 -14.99 -18.61
C SER A 24 -1.64 -16.12 -18.02
N PHE A 25 -1.06 -15.90 -16.84
CA PHE A 25 -0.20 -16.84 -16.13
C PHE A 25 -0.55 -16.85 -14.64
N THR A 26 -0.24 -17.97 -13.98
CA THR A 26 -0.46 -18.20 -12.56
C THR A 26 0.86 -18.29 -11.78
N LEU A 27 0.76 -18.32 -10.45
CA LEU A 27 1.90 -18.50 -9.54
C LEU A 27 2.75 -19.74 -9.89
N THR A 28 2.12 -20.82 -10.38
CA THR A 28 2.76 -22.12 -10.61
C THR A 28 3.22 -22.34 -12.04
N ASP A 29 2.95 -21.42 -12.96
CA ASP A 29 3.19 -21.65 -14.39
C ASP A 29 4.67 -21.54 -14.77
N SER A 30 5.44 -20.70 -14.07
CA SER A 30 6.86 -20.51 -14.35
C SER A 30 7.60 -19.84 -13.19
N VAL A 31 8.94 -19.83 -13.26
CA VAL A 31 9.80 -19.06 -12.35
C VAL A 31 9.44 -17.55 -12.39
N PHE A 32 9.09 -17.02 -13.57
CA PHE A 32 8.63 -15.64 -13.70
C PHE A 32 7.33 -15.41 -12.93
N GLY A 33 6.32 -16.27 -13.12
CA GLY A 33 5.06 -16.18 -12.39
C GLY A 33 5.24 -16.24 -10.87
N ALA A 34 6.07 -17.16 -10.40
CA ALA A 34 6.39 -17.28 -8.98
C ALA A 34 7.04 -16.00 -8.41
N ILE A 35 8.00 -15.40 -9.11
CA ILE A 35 8.68 -14.18 -8.68
C ILE A 35 7.76 -12.96 -8.77
N PHE A 36 6.99 -12.83 -9.86
CA PHE A 36 6.02 -11.75 -10.04
C PHE A 36 5.02 -11.72 -8.89
N PHE A 37 4.22 -12.78 -8.72
CA PHE A 37 3.14 -12.79 -7.72
C PHE A 37 3.66 -12.76 -6.27
N SER A 38 4.84 -13.31 -5.98
CA SER A 38 5.41 -13.24 -4.63
C SER A 38 5.90 -11.84 -4.26
N THR A 39 6.53 -11.12 -5.20
CA THR A 39 7.05 -9.77 -4.95
C THR A 39 5.95 -8.71 -4.97
N THR A 40 5.07 -8.72 -5.97
CA THR A 40 3.93 -7.81 -6.05
C THR A 40 2.88 -8.12 -4.97
N GLY A 41 2.70 -9.40 -4.63
CA GLY A 41 1.85 -9.82 -3.52
C GLY A 41 2.35 -9.33 -2.15
N MET A 42 3.66 -9.47 -1.88
CA MET A 42 4.27 -8.95 -0.64
C MET A 42 4.11 -7.43 -0.54
N HIS A 43 4.36 -6.70 -1.63
CA HIS A 43 4.12 -5.26 -1.68
C HIS A 43 2.65 -4.91 -1.46
N GLY A 44 1.72 -5.61 -2.11
CA GLY A 44 0.28 -5.42 -1.93
C GLY A 44 -0.18 -5.56 -0.48
N ILE A 45 0.40 -6.52 0.27
CA ILE A 45 0.15 -6.64 1.72
C ILE A 45 0.61 -5.38 2.46
N HIS A 46 1.78 -4.84 2.14
CA HIS A 46 2.28 -3.60 2.76
C HIS A 46 1.40 -2.39 2.42
N VAL A 47 0.86 -2.30 1.20
CA VAL A 47 -0.13 -1.27 0.83
C VAL A 47 -1.38 -1.39 1.71
N ILE A 48 -1.91 -2.60 1.92
CA ILE A 48 -3.07 -2.84 2.80
C ILE A 48 -2.74 -2.41 4.24
N ILE A 49 -1.59 -2.79 4.78
CA ILE A 49 -1.16 -2.37 6.13
C ILE A 49 -1.05 -0.84 6.20
N GLY A 50 -0.46 -0.20 5.19
CA GLY A 50 -0.33 1.25 5.11
C GLY A 50 -1.67 1.97 5.06
N THR A 51 -2.65 1.45 4.31
CA THR A 51 -4.00 2.03 4.24
C THR A 51 -4.74 1.91 5.58
N ILE A 52 -4.62 0.78 6.27
CA ILE A 52 -5.15 0.59 7.62
C ILE A 52 -4.48 1.57 8.59
N PHE A 53 -3.15 1.71 8.52
CA PHE A 53 -2.41 2.64 9.39
C PHE A 53 -2.85 4.10 9.18
N MET A 54 -3.02 4.53 7.92
CA MET A 54 -3.59 5.84 7.59
C MET A 54 -5.03 6.00 8.11
N MET A 55 -5.86 4.96 8.00
CA MET A 55 -7.24 5.01 8.49
C MET A 55 -7.26 5.19 10.02
N VAL A 56 -6.44 4.44 10.76
CA VAL A 56 -6.32 4.57 12.23
C VAL A 56 -5.81 5.97 12.61
N CYS A 57 -4.77 6.48 11.95
CA CYS A 57 -4.27 7.84 12.20
C CYS A 57 -5.34 8.90 11.89
N THR A 58 -6.10 8.75 10.81
CA THR A 58 -7.20 9.66 10.48
C THR A 58 -8.30 9.64 11.54
N MET A 59 -8.66 8.46 12.06
CA MET A 59 -9.62 8.33 13.16
C MET A 59 -9.13 9.00 14.44
N ARG A 60 -7.85 8.82 14.79
CA ARG A 60 -7.23 9.48 15.96
C ARG A 60 -7.18 10.99 15.80
N MET A 61 -6.92 11.48 14.59
CA MET A 61 -6.94 12.91 14.28
C MET A 61 -8.34 13.50 14.46
N LYS A 62 -9.40 12.82 13.99
CA LYS A 62 -10.80 13.25 14.21
C LYS A 62 -11.21 13.29 15.68
N LYS A 63 -10.56 12.49 16.53
CA LYS A 63 -10.76 12.50 18.00
C LYS A 63 -9.85 13.50 18.73
N ASN A 64 -9.12 14.36 18.02
CA ASN A 64 -8.19 15.34 18.57
C ASN A 64 -7.08 14.75 19.47
N HIS A 65 -6.59 13.55 19.13
CA HIS A 65 -5.49 12.91 19.87
C HIS A 65 -4.09 13.43 19.52
N PHE A 66 -3.98 14.38 18.58
CA PHE A 66 -2.70 14.93 18.13
C PHE A 66 -2.56 16.40 18.52
N SER A 67 -1.35 16.79 18.89
CA SER A 67 -0.94 18.18 19.08
C SER A 67 0.28 18.49 18.20
N ASN A 68 0.62 19.77 18.03
CA ASN A 68 1.81 20.19 17.28
C ASN A 68 3.15 19.65 17.84
N SER A 69 3.17 19.16 19.08
CA SER A 69 4.37 18.54 19.67
C SER A 69 4.27 17.02 19.76
N HIS A 70 3.06 16.44 19.64
CA HIS A 70 2.81 15.01 19.81
C HIS A 70 2.02 14.45 18.61
N HIS A 71 2.72 14.29 17.48
CA HIS A 71 2.20 13.70 16.24
C HIS A 71 3.10 12.61 15.65
N THR A 72 3.92 11.94 16.47
CA THR A 72 4.89 10.93 16.03
C THR A 72 4.27 9.79 15.22
N SER A 73 3.09 9.28 15.61
CA SER A 73 2.43 8.23 14.83
C SER A 73 1.92 8.71 13.47
N MET A 74 1.64 10.00 13.32
CA MET A 74 1.30 10.58 12.01
C MET A 74 2.55 10.70 11.14
N GLU A 75 3.68 11.13 11.70
CA GLU A 75 4.96 11.16 10.96
C GLU A 75 5.36 9.75 10.48
N LEU A 76 5.32 8.76 11.36
CA LEU A 76 5.64 7.37 11.00
C LEU A 76 4.71 6.83 9.92
N MET A 77 3.44 7.20 9.93
CA MET A 77 2.48 6.84 8.89
C MET A 77 2.85 7.47 7.54
N ILE A 78 3.28 8.74 7.50
CA ILE A 78 3.72 9.40 6.27
C ILE A 78 4.97 8.70 5.72
N TRP A 79 5.96 8.44 6.57
CA TRP A 79 7.18 7.74 6.18
C TRP A 79 6.91 6.33 5.65
N TYR A 80 6.03 5.58 6.32
CA TYR A 80 5.65 4.25 5.88
C TYR A 80 4.97 4.29 4.50
N TRP A 81 4.07 5.26 4.27
CA TRP A 81 3.40 5.40 2.97
C TRP A 81 4.38 5.70 1.84
N HIS A 82 5.29 6.66 2.03
CA HIS A 82 6.32 6.97 1.03
C HIS A 82 7.29 5.82 0.78
N PHE A 83 7.64 5.04 1.81
CA PHE A 83 8.42 3.82 1.63
C PHE A 83 7.72 2.84 0.68
N VAL A 84 6.42 2.59 0.90
CA VAL A 84 5.61 1.70 0.05
C VAL A 84 5.53 2.23 -1.39
N ASP A 85 5.38 3.54 -1.59
CA ASP A 85 5.37 4.17 -2.91
C ASP A 85 6.71 3.94 -3.65
N VAL A 86 7.84 4.12 -2.97
CA VAL A 86 9.17 3.94 -3.56
C VAL A 86 9.39 2.48 -3.97
N VAL A 87 9.02 1.51 -3.12
CA VAL A 87 9.11 0.08 -3.46
C VAL A 87 8.25 -0.24 -4.68
N TRP A 88 7.05 0.36 -4.80
CA TRP A 88 6.21 0.16 -5.97
C TRP A 88 6.88 0.63 -7.25
N LEU A 89 7.50 1.82 -7.25
CA LEU A 89 8.20 2.34 -8.42
C LEU A 89 9.29 1.39 -8.90
N PHE A 90 10.04 0.77 -7.99
CA PHE A 90 11.03 -0.24 -8.36
C PHE A 90 10.40 -1.50 -8.96
N LEU A 91 9.32 -2.01 -8.37
CA LEU A 91 8.62 -3.19 -8.92
C LEU A 91 8.04 -2.91 -10.31
N TYR A 92 7.37 -1.77 -10.49
CA TYR A 92 6.77 -1.36 -11.76
C TYR A 92 7.80 -1.14 -12.87
N LEU A 93 9.02 -0.71 -12.54
CA LEU A 93 10.09 -0.58 -13.53
C LEU A 93 10.75 -1.92 -13.88
N THR A 94 10.58 -2.93 -13.03
CA THR A 94 11.22 -4.24 -13.19
C THR A 94 10.36 -5.21 -13.99
N TYR A 95 9.03 -5.09 -13.89
CA TYR A 95 8.06 -5.93 -14.60
C TYR A 95 7.39 -5.17 -15.74
#